data_AF-A0A9P6F9I3-F1
#
_entry.id   AF-A0A9P6F9I3-F1
#
_cell.length_a   1.000
_cell.length_b   1.000
_cell.length_c   1.000
_cell.angle_alpha   90.00
_cell.angle_beta   90.00
_cell.angle_gamma   90.00
#
_symmetry.space_group_name_H-M   'P 1'
#
loop_
_entity.id
_entity.type
_entity.pdbx_description
1 polymer ?
#
loop_
_entity_poly.entity_id
_entity_poly.type
_entity_poly.pdbx_seq_one_letter_code
_entity_poly.pdbx_strand_id
1 'polypeptide(L)'
;MLPDGIVAHVNEPAGGTCNDSVILQDSALPGILAQYAHHPDGHALKLYGDSAYASDTHIAKPRDRGQSQAARHVHENQVMGTGRIVVEQAIGYTNQFFKQSKWLPAMGIMDGRTGHFFRLSVLFANYRTCICYFNNVSLQYMPYYDDFPLIRPPTLKEYLNPNLFSLGVDIE
;
A
#
# COMPACT_ATOMS: atom_id res chain seq x y z
N MET A 1 -2.80 0.65 -1.31
CA MET A 1 -4.27 0.73 -1.47
C MET A 1 -4.69 -0.52 -2.23
N LEU A 2 -5.75 -1.19 -1.76
CA LEU A 2 -6.29 -2.42 -2.32
C LEU A 2 -7.06 -2.11 -3.63
N PRO A 3 -7.33 -3.13 -4.49
CA PRO A 3 -8.06 -2.94 -5.75
C PRO A 3 -9.47 -2.35 -5.58
N ASP A 4 -10.10 -2.56 -4.42
CA ASP A 4 -11.39 -1.98 -4.06
C ASP A 4 -11.32 -0.49 -3.64
N GLY A 5 -10.10 0.08 -3.59
CA GLY A 5 -9.84 1.45 -3.19
C GLY A 5 -9.62 1.64 -1.68
N ILE A 6 -9.64 0.59 -0.87
CA ILE A 6 -9.37 0.68 0.57
C ILE A 6 -7.88 0.83 0.83
N VAL A 7 -7.50 1.74 1.71
CA VAL A 7 -6.13 1.84 2.22
C VAL A 7 -5.99 0.93 3.43
N ALA A 8 -5.34 -0.23 3.25
CA ALA A 8 -4.97 -1.12 4.34
C ALA A 8 -3.67 -0.66 5.02
N HIS A 9 -3.65 -0.70 6.35
CA HIS A 9 -2.44 -0.49 7.14
C HIS A 9 -1.77 -1.85 7.40
N VAL A 10 -0.48 -1.97 7.07
CA VAL A 10 0.33 -3.18 7.30
C VAL A 10 1.19 -3.09 8.56
N ASN A 11 1.34 -1.89 9.13
CA ASN A 11 2.05 -1.65 10.39
C ASN A 11 1.60 -0.32 11.04
N GLU A 12 2.04 -0.11 12.27
CA GLU A 12 2.02 1.17 12.96
C GLU A 12 2.89 2.23 12.24
N PRO A 13 2.58 3.53 12.36
CA PRO A 13 3.42 4.61 11.87
C PRO A 13 4.81 4.49 12.50
N ALA A 14 5.82 4.36 11.66
CA ALA A 14 7.20 4.38 12.10
C ALA A 14 7.63 5.81 12.47
N GLY A 15 8.60 5.92 13.38
CA GLY A 15 9.28 7.19 13.65
C GLY A 15 10.02 7.70 12.41
N GLY A 16 9.99 9.01 12.16
CA GLY A 16 10.54 9.60 10.93
C GLY A 16 12.06 9.49 10.75
N THR A 17 12.78 8.99 11.75
CA THR A 17 14.22 8.67 11.67
C THR A 17 14.50 7.21 11.29
N CYS A 18 13.46 6.38 11.17
CA CYS A 18 13.59 4.97 10.85
C CYS A 18 13.84 4.78 9.35
N ASN A 19 14.78 3.92 9.00
CA ASN A 19 15.04 3.57 7.61
C ASN A 19 13.90 2.67 7.09
N ASP A 20 13.43 2.93 5.88
CA ASP A 20 12.52 2.08 5.10
C ASP A 20 12.79 0.56 5.23
N SER A 21 14.06 0.14 5.21
CA SER A 21 14.42 -1.26 5.38
C SER A 21 14.11 -1.82 6.76
N VAL A 22 14.28 -1.02 7.81
CA VAL A 22 13.92 -1.36 9.19
C VAL A 22 12.40 -1.37 9.34
N ILE A 23 11.70 -0.41 8.75
CA ILE A 23 10.22 -0.38 8.74
C ILE A 23 9.65 -1.65 8.10
N LEU A 24 10.25 -2.13 7.00
CA LEU A 24 9.84 -3.38 6.36
C LEU A 24 10.11 -4.60 7.25
N GLN A 25 11.28 -4.68 7.88
CA GLN A 25 11.63 -5.79 8.78
C GLN A 25 10.74 -5.84 10.02
N ASP A 26 10.42 -4.68 10.59
CA ASP A 26 9.56 -4.54 11.77
C ASP A 26 8.06 -4.66 11.44
N SER A 27 7.71 -4.74 10.15
CA SER A 27 6.32 -4.93 9.72
C SER A 27 5.95 -6.42 9.65
N ALA A 28 4.66 -6.72 9.71
CA ALA A 28 4.15 -8.06 9.43
C ALA A 28 4.27 -8.45 7.94
N LEU A 29 4.68 -7.52 7.06
CA LEU A 29 4.66 -7.70 5.62
C LEU A 29 5.53 -8.87 5.13
N PRO A 30 6.78 -9.11 5.60
CA PRO A 30 7.57 -10.24 5.16
C PRO A 30 6.89 -11.59 5.44
N GLY A 31 6.26 -11.73 6.62
CA GLY A 31 5.50 -12.92 6.99
C GLY A 31 4.27 -13.14 6.11
N ILE A 32 3.49 -12.07 5.89
CA ILE A 32 2.31 -12.09 5.02
C ILE A 32 2.71 -12.49 3.59
N LEU A 33 3.80 -11.93 3.06
CA LEU A 33 4.28 -12.27 1.72
C LEU A 33 4.72 -13.73 1.63
N ALA A 34 5.49 -14.21 2.60
CA ALA A 34 5.92 -15.60 2.64
C ALA A 34 4.74 -16.58 2.70
N GLN A 35 3.64 -16.20 3.33
CA GLN A 35 2.46 -17.06 3.48
C GLN A 35 1.51 -17.00 2.28
N TYR A 36 1.28 -15.81 1.72
CA TYR A 36 0.18 -15.59 0.77
C TYR A 36 0.61 -15.12 -0.62
N ALA A 37 1.83 -14.61 -0.78
CA ALA A 37 2.28 -14.04 -2.06
C ALA A 37 2.88 -15.13 -2.97
N HIS A 38 2.05 -16.10 -3.34
CA HIS A 38 2.38 -17.16 -4.29
C HIS A 38 1.38 -17.18 -5.43
N HIS A 39 1.88 -17.31 -6.66
CA HIS A 39 1.06 -17.56 -7.82
C HIS A 39 0.51 -19.00 -7.77
N PRO A 40 -0.64 -19.32 -8.40
CA PRO A 40 -1.21 -20.67 -8.35
C PRO A 40 -0.30 -21.80 -8.86
N ASP A 41 0.75 -21.48 -9.63
CA ASP A 41 1.78 -22.43 -10.08
C ASP A 41 2.92 -22.63 -9.05
N GLY A 42 2.83 -21.99 -7.88
CA GLY A 42 3.80 -22.10 -6.79
C GLY A 42 4.97 -21.12 -6.88
N HIS A 43 5.01 -20.22 -7.87
CA HIS A 43 6.05 -19.20 -7.94
C HIS A 43 5.77 -18.03 -6.99
N ALA A 44 6.79 -17.58 -6.25
CA ALA A 44 6.69 -16.43 -5.38
C ALA A 44 6.40 -15.14 -6.16
N LEU A 45 5.35 -14.44 -5.75
CA LEU A 45 5.02 -13.10 -6.24
C LEU A 45 5.92 -12.08 -5.54
N LYS A 46 6.34 -11.05 -6.29
CA LYS A 46 7.25 -10.00 -5.82
C LYS A 46 6.56 -8.65 -5.75
N LEU A 47 6.73 -7.97 -4.62
CA LEU A 47 6.47 -6.54 -4.51
C LEU A 47 7.63 -5.73 -5.06
N TYR A 48 7.32 -4.63 -5.71
CA TYR A 48 8.30 -3.68 -6.20
C TYR A 48 8.59 -2.63 -5.13
N GLY A 49 9.81 -2.65 -4.59
CA GLY A 49 10.27 -1.70 -3.58
C GLY A 49 10.96 -0.47 -4.17
N ASP A 50 11.46 0.40 -3.29
CA ASP A 50 12.45 1.42 -3.64
C ASP A 50 13.86 0.80 -3.84
N SER A 51 14.80 1.52 -4.44
CA SER A 51 16.18 1.06 -4.64
C SER A 51 16.94 0.85 -3.33
N ALA A 52 16.49 1.50 -2.24
CA ALA A 52 17.03 1.33 -0.90
C ALA A 52 16.75 -0.05 -0.27
N TYR A 53 15.78 -0.82 -0.78
CA TYR A 53 15.47 -2.14 -0.25
C TYR A 53 16.45 -3.21 -0.76
N ALA A 54 16.73 -4.19 0.11
CA ALA A 54 17.40 -5.41 -0.31
C ALA A 54 16.45 -6.25 -1.19
N SER A 55 16.97 -6.81 -2.28
CA SER A 55 16.21 -7.76 -3.08
C SER A 55 16.11 -9.10 -2.35
N ASP A 56 14.91 -9.68 -2.33
CA ASP A 56 14.63 -11.00 -1.75
C ASP A 56 13.64 -11.78 -2.63
N THR A 57 13.19 -12.92 -2.13
CA THR A 57 12.20 -13.81 -2.72
C THR A 57 10.92 -13.06 -3.07
N HIS A 58 10.44 -12.19 -2.18
CA HIS A 58 9.20 -11.43 -2.35
C HIS A 58 9.37 -9.92 -2.55
N ILE A 59 10.61 -9.40 -2.51
CA ILE A 59 10.90 -7.97 -2.74
C ILE A 59 11.84 -7.83 -3.93
N ALA A 60 11.41 -7.09 -4.95
CA ALA A 60 12.22 -6.71 -6.09
C ALA A 60 12.52 -5.21 -6.02
N LYS A 61 13.79 -4.83 -6.17
CA LYS A 61 14.18 -3.42 -6.28
C LYS A 61 14.29 -2.99 -7.75
N PRO A 62 14.10 -1.69 -8.05
CA PRO A 62 14.34 -1.13 -9.38
C PRO A 62 15.76 -1.42 -9.82
N ARG A 63 15.93 -1.88 -11.06
CA ARG A 63 17.27 -2.02 -11.64
C ARG A 63 17.79 -0.65 -12.06
N ASP A 64 19.03 -0.34 -11.68
CA ASP A 64 19.67 0.94 -11.97
C ASP A 64 19.76 1.19 -13.49
N ARG A 65 19.53 2.45 -13.89
CA ARG A 65 19.53 2.90 -15.29
C ARG A 65 20.90 2.80 -15.99
N GLY A 66 21.97 2.46 -15.27
CA GLY A 66 23.36 2.46 -15.76
C GLY A 66 23.93 1.09 -16.17
N GLN A 67 23.25 -0.02 -15.85
CA GLN A 67 23.63 -1.33 -16.37
C GLN A 67 22.95 -1.52 -17.73
N SER A 68 23.58 -2.19 -18.69
CA SER A 68 23.01 -2.46 -20.02
C SER A 68 21.65 -3.15 -19.88
N GLN A 69 20.57 -2.36 -19.83
CA GLN A 69 19.23 -2.89 -19.59
C GLN A 69 18.77 -3.53 -20.88
N ALA A 70 18.79 -4.86 -20.92
CA ALA A 70 18.04 -5.60 -21.92
C ALA A 70 16.61 -5.03 -21.98
N ALA A 71 16.02 -4.87 -23.17
CA ALA A 71 14.71 -4.23 -23.35
C ALA A 71 13.61 -4.80 -22.41
N ARG A 72 13.73 -6.08 -22.05
CA ARG A 72 12.91 -6.75 -21.04
C ARG A 72 12.93 -6.07 -19.67
N HIS A 73 14.07 -5.60 -19.19
CA HIS A 73 14.21 -4.95 -17.88
C HIS A 73 13.59 -3.55 -17.85
N VAL A 74 13.61 -2.82 -18.97
CA VAL A 74 12.92 -1.54 -19.09
C VAL A 74 11.40 -1.76 -19.00
N HIS A 75 10.89 -2.77 -19.71
CA HIS A 75 9.48 -3.13 -19.66
C HIS A 75 9.05 -3.59 -18.26
N GLU A 76 9.83 -4.46 -17.61
CA GLU A 76 9.59 -4.89 -16.22
C GLU A 76 9.54 -3.69 -15.26
N ASN A 77 10.51 -2.77 -15.33
CA ASN A 77 10.51 -1.57 -14.49
C ASN A 77 9.33 -0.63 -14.78
N GLN A 78 8.88 -0.52 -16.03
CA GLN A 78 7.71 0.28 -16.41
C GLN A 78 6.41 -0.31 -15.86
N VAL A 79 6.18 -1.61 -16.09
CA VAL A 79 5.00 -2.32 -15.59
C VAL A 79 4.96 -2.25 -14.06
N MET A 80 6.07 -2.56 -13.40
CA MET A 80 6.17 -2.52 -11.94
C MET A 80 6.08 -1.09 -11.36
N GLY A 81 6.55 -0.09 -12.10
CA GLY A 81 6.40 1.33 -11.76
C GLY A 81 4.94 1.78 -11.63
N THR A 82 4.00 1.09 -12.28
CA THR A 82 2.55 1.32 -12.13
C THR A 82 2.09 1.15 -10.68
N GLY A 83 2.70 0.22 -9.92
CA GLY A 83 2.38 0.03 -8.50
C GLY A 83 2.68 1.26 -7.64
N ARG A 84 3.72 2.03 -7.99
CA ARG A 84 4.08 3.27 -7.29
C ARG A 84 3.02 4.36 -7.51
N ILE A 85 2.42 4.41 -8.70
CA ILE A 85 1.34 5.37 -9.04
C ILE A 85 0.18 5.21 -8.05
N VAL A 86 -0.18 3.97 -7.68
CA VAL A 86 -1.28 3.71 -6.74
C VAL A 86 -0.98 4.20 -5.32
N VAL A 87 0.27 4.06 -4.86
CA VAL A 87 0.70 4.58 -3.55
C VAL A 87 0.64 6.10 -3.54
N GLU A 88 1.18 6.74 -4.58
CA GLU A 88 1.15 8.20 -4.72
C GLU A 88 -0.28 8.72 -4.84
N GLN A 89 -1.16 8.01 -5.55
CA GLN A 89 -2.59 8.34 -5.62
C GLN A 89 -3.29 8.17 -4.28
N ALA A 90 -2.97 7.15 -3.48
CA ALA A 90 -3.52 6.98 -2.14
C ALA A 90 -3.13 8.14 -1.21
N ILE A 91 -1.87 8.57 -1.27
CA ILE A 91 -1.36 9.74 -0.54
C ILE A 91 -2.05 11.01 -1.04
N GLY A 92 -2.14 11.20 -2.36
CA GLY A 92 -2.81 12.34 -2.98
C GLY A 92 -4.29 12.43 -2.62
N TYR A 93 -5.00 11.30 -2.65
CA TYR A 93 -6.41 11.18 -2.27
C TYR A 93 -6.61 11.56 -0.80
N THR A 94 -5.79 11.00 0.10
CA THR A 94 -5.85 11.34 1.53
C THR A 94 -5.58 12.83 1.77
N ASN A 95 -4.57 13.39 1.10
CA ASN A 95 -4.19 14.80 1.22
C ASN A 95 -5.22 15.76 0.59
N GLN A 96 -6.00 15.33 -0.39
CA GLN A 96 -7.05 16.15 -1.01
C GLN A 96 -8.16 16.48 -0.01
N PHE A 97 -8.59 15.48 0.77
CA PHE A 97 -9.67 15.64 1.74
C PHE A 97 -9.18 16.16 3.09
N PHE A 98 -7.97 15.81 3.48
CA PHE A 98 -7.39 16.18 4.76
C PHE A 98 -6.16 17.05 4.56
N LYS A 99 -6.32 18.24 3.98
CA LYS A 99 -5.20 19.15 3.67
C LYS A 99 -4.27 19.44 4.85
N GLN A 100 -4.75 19.32 6.10
CA GLN A 100 -3.95 19.39 7.32
C GLN A 100 -2.80 18.36 7.35
N SER A 101 -2.96 17.21 6.68
CA SER A 101 -1.90 16.23 6.50
C SER A 101 -0.74 16.74 5.63
N LYS A 102 -1.02 17.64 4.68
CA LYS A 102 -0.01 18.28 3.83
C LYS A 102 0.88 19.25 4.59
N TRP A 103 0.45 19.74 5.75
CA TRP A 103 1.21 20.63 6.62
C TRP A 103 2.12 19.88 7.62
N LEU A 104 1.99 18.56 7.70
CA LEU A 104 2.76 17.71 8.61
C LEU A 104 4.29 17.74 8.38
N PRO A 105 4.83 17.88 7.15
CA PRO A 105 6.27 18.06 6.96
C PRO A 105 6.81 19.35 7.60
N ALA A 106 5.96 20.37 7.77
CA ALA A 106 6.33 21.63 8.43
C ALA A 106 6.25 21.57 9.97
N MET A 107 5.62 20.54 10.55
CA MET A 107 5.48 20.37 12.00
C MET A 107 6.60 19.53 12.65
N GLY A 108 7.68 19.26 11.90
CA GLY A 108 8.78 18.43 12.37
C GLY A 108 8.45 16.96 12.17
N ILE A 109 9.31 16.27 11.41
CA ILE A 109 9.24 14.85 11.02
C ILE A 109 9.35 13.88 12.24
N MET A 110 9.21 14.39 13.47
CA MET A 110 9.54 13.70 14.71
C MET A 110 8.43 13.64 15.78
N ASP A 111 7.24 14.18 15.53
CA ASP A 111 6.15 14.12 16.52
C ASP A 111 5.12 13.04 16.17
N GLY A 112 4.90 12.08 17.08
CA GLY A 112 3.95 10.97 16.90
C GLY A 112 2.51 11.42 16.60
N ARG A 113 2.17 12.67 16.94
CA ARG A 113 0.88 13.31 16.63
C ARG A 113 0.59 13.35 15.14
N THR A 114 1.63 13.51 14.32
CA THR A 114 1.55 13.53 12.85
C THR A 114 1.03 12.20 12.28
N GLY A 115 1.52 11.08 12.82
CA GLY A 115 1.07 9.74 12.42
C GLY A 115 -0.41 9.49 12.75
N HIS A 116 -0.89 10.00 13.89
CA HIS A 116 -2.29 9.89 14.28
C HIS A 116 -3.23 10.68 13.36
N PHE A 117 -2.87 11.91 12.98
CA PHE A 117 -3.65 12.68 12.01
C PHE A 117 -3.69 12.01 10.63
N PHE A 118 -2.57 11.42 10.19
CA PHE A 118 -2.55 10.66 8.95
C PHE A 118 -3.48 9.44 9.02
N ARG A 119 -3.46 8.69 10.12
CA ARG A 119 -4.37 7.55 10.35
C ARG A 119 -5.85 7.94 10.32
N LEU A 120 -6.22 9.00 11.02
CA LEU A 120 -7.59 9.51 10.99
C LEU A 120 -7.98 9.92 9.57
N SER A 121 -7.07 10.57 8.84
CA SER A 121 -7.29 10.94 7.43
C SER A 121 -7.52 9.71 6.55
N VAL A 122 -6.73 8.65 6.74
CA VAL A 122 -6.90 7.37 6.03
C VAL A 122 -8.21 6.69 6.41
N LEU A 123 -8.58 6.68 7.69
CA LEU A 123 -9.85 6.11 8.17
C LEU A 123 -11.05 6.79 7.49
N PHE A 124 -11.07 8.12 7.46
CA PHE A 124 -12.13 8.86 6.79
C PHE A 124 -12.09 8.72 5.27
N ALA A 125 -10.90 8.60 4.67
CA ALA A 125 -10.78 8.28 3.25
C ALA A 125 -11.42 6.91 2.94
N ASN A 126 -11.19 5.90 3.79
CA ASN A 126 -11.81 4.58 3.67
C ASN A 126 -13.33 4.65 3.87
N TYR A 127 -13.84 5.41 4.85
CA TYR A 127 -15.28 5.63 5.02
C TYR A 127 -15.91 6.23 3.77
N ARG A 128 -15.26 7.24 3.19
CA ARG A 128 -15.72 7.86 1.95
C ARG A 128 -15.75 6.84 0.81
N THR A 129 -14.73 5.99 0.67
CA THR A 129 -14.70 4.90 -0.31
C THR A 129 -15.86 3.91 -0.07
N CYS A 130 -16.15 3.54 1.18
CA CYS A 130 -17.26 2.65 1.53
C CYS A 130 -18.63 3.26 1.18
N ILE A 131 -18.83 4.56 1.39
CA ILE A 131 -20.11 5.25 1.11
C ILE A 131 -20.27 5.52 -0.40
N CYS A 132 -19.21 5.95 -1.07
CA CYS A 132 -19.24 6.29 -2.49
C CYS A 132 -19.10 5.06 -3.40
N TYR A 133 -18.74 3.89 -2.85
CA TYR A 133 -18.47 2.64 -3.56
C TYR A 133 -17.33 2.65 -4.58
N PHE A 134 -16.61 3.77 -4.73
CA PHE A 134 -15.44 3.87 -5.60
C PHE A 134 -14.56 5.09 -5.26
N ASN A 135 -13.31 5.01 -5.69
CA ASN A 135 -12.37 6.12 -5.81
C ASN A 135 -11.54 5.98 -7.10
N ASN A 136 -10.63 6.93 -7.37
CA ASN A 136 -9.86 6.94 -8.61
C ASN A 136 -9.00 5.67 -8.80
N VAL A 137 -8.60 5.01 -7.72
CA VAL A 137 -7.84 3.75 -7.78
C VAL A 137 -8.76 2.59 -8.10
N SER A 138 -9.91 2.45 -7.40
CA SER A 138 -10.85 1.37 -7.71
C SER A 138 -11.36 1.45 -9.15
N LEU A 139 -11.55 2.67 -9.68
CA LEU A 139 -11.90 2.91 -11.09
C LEU A 139 -10.78 2.53 -12.08
N GLN A 140 -9.50 2.61 -11.69
CA GLN A 140 -8.38 2.19 -12.54
C GLN A 140 -8.26 0.66 -12.64
N TYR A 141 -8.69 -0.05 -11.61
CA TYR A 141 -8.73 -1.51 -11.61
C TYR A 141 -10.03 -2.09 -12.20
N MET A 142 -11.06 -1.25 -12.43
CA MET A 142 -12.34 -1.67 -13.03
C MET A 142 -12.26 -2.21 -14.47
N PRO A 143 -11.42 -1.69 -15.39
CA PRO A 143 -11.39 -2.16 -16.77
C PRO A 143 -10.19 -3.07 -17.13
N TYR A 144 -9.36 -3.48 -16.16
CA TYR A 144 -8.12 -4.21 -16.47
C TYR A 144 -8.25 -5.74 -16.45
N TYR A 145 -9.35 -6.27 -15.92
CA TYR A 145 -9.60 -7.70 -15.85
C TYR A 145 -11.07 -7.98 -16.19
N ASP A 146 -11.35 -8.34 -17.45
CA ASP A 146 -12.69 -8.79 -17.88
C ASP A 146 -13.17 -10.04 -17.11
N ASP A 147 -12.25 -10.79 -16.50
CA ASP A 147 -12.52 -12.00 -15.72
C ASP A 147 -12.65 -11.78 -14.20
N PHE A 148 -12.37 -10.59 -13.68
CA PHE A 148 -12.52 -10.32 -12.24
C PHE A 148 -13.81 -9.54 -11.99
N PRO A 149 -14.74 -10.07 -11.16
CA PRO A 149 -15.94 -9.33 -10.79
C PRO A 149 -15.52 -8.03 -10.09
N LEU A 150 -16.27 -6.96 -10.37
CA LEU A 150 -16.13 -5.65 -9.72
C LEU A 150 -15.84 -5.82 -8.22
N ILE A 151 -14.60 -5.58 -7.80
CA ILE A 151 -14.23 -5.66 -6.39
C ILE A 151 -14.74 -4.37 -5.75
N ARG A 152 -15.98 -4.45 -5.26
CA ARG A 152 -16.60 -3.34 -4.54
C ARG A 152 -15.96 -3.22 -3.17
N PRO A 153 -15.71 -1.99 -2.68
CA PRO A 153 -15.30 -1.81 -1.30
C PRO A 153 -16.39 -2.34 -0.36
N PRO A 154 -16.00 -2.76 0.85
CA PRO A 154 -16.96 -3.18 1.86
C PRO A 154 -17.95 -2.05 2.15
N THR A 155 -19.15 -2.43 2.57
CA THR A 155 -20.07 -1.46 3.17
C THR A 155 -19.46 -0.88 4.45
N LEU A 156 -19.90 0.31 4.84
CA LEU A 156 -19.41 0.94 6.09
C LEU A 156 -19.61 0.02 7.31
N LYS A 157 -20.69 -0.76 7.34
CA LYS A 157 -20.98 -1.73 8.40
C LYS A 157 -19.98 -2.90 8.42
N GLU A 158 -19.61 -3.42 7.24
CA GLU A 158 -18.60 -4.49 7.12
C GLU A 158 -17.22 -3.98 7.48
N TYR A 159 -16.83 -2.80 6.98
CA TYR A 159 -15.55 -2.18 7.27
C TYR A 159 -15.34 -1.89 8.77
N LEU A 160 -16.42 -1.51 9.46
CA LEU A 160 -16.39 -1.24 10.91
C LEU A 160 -16.56 -2.48 11.78
N ASN A 161 -16.76 -3.66 11.20
CA ASN A 161 -17.01 -4.87 11.97
C ASN A 161 -15.70 -5.29 12.68
N PRO A 162 -15.65 -5.26 14.03
CA PRO A 162 -14.44 -5.62 14.77
C PRO A 162 -14.01 -7.08 14.55
N ASN A 163 -14.94 -7.95 14.15
CA ASN A 163 -14.68 -9.37 13.89
C ASN A 163 -13.95 -9.65 12.56
N LEU A 164 -13.72 -8.63 11.72
CA LEU A 164 -12.88 -8.76 10.52
C LEU A 164 -11.38 -8.55 10.83
N PHE A 165 -11.06 -7.91 11.96
CA PHE A 165 -9.68 -7.70 12.41
C PHE A 165 -9.12 -8.87 13.24
N SER A 166 -9.94 -9.86 13.62
CA SER A 166 -9.52 -11.05 14.37
C SER A 166 -8.85 -12.13 13.50
N LEU A 167 -8.51 -11.81 12.24
CA LEU A 167 -7.60 -12.65 11.44
C LEU A 167 -6.15 -12.40 11.86
N GLY A 168 -5.79 -12.94 13.03
CA GLY A 168 -4.45 -13.50 13.26
C GLY A 168 -3.36 -12.60 13.84
N VAL A 169 -3.68 -11.53 14.56
CA VAL A 169 -2.68 -10.90 15.45
C VAL A 169 -3.25 -10.83 16.85
N ASP A 170 -3.01 -11.88 17.62
CA ASP A 170 -3.06 -11.81 19.08
C ASP A 170 -1.98 -10.81 19.52
N ILE A 171 -2.42 -9.66 20.00
CA ILE A 171 -1.55 -8.69 20.67
C ILE A 171 -1.64 -9.02 22.16
N GLU A 172 -0.64 -9.75 22.67
CA GLU A 172 -0.31 -9.73 24.11
C GLU A 172 0.28 -8.38 24.52
#